data_AF-A0A953ZE81-F1
#
_entry.id   AF-A0A953ZE81-F1
#
_cell.length_a   1.000
_cell.length_b   1.000
_cell.length_c   1.000
_cell.angle_alpha   90.00
_cell.angle_beta   90.00
_cell.angle_gamma   90.00
#
_symmetry.space_group_name_H-M   'P 1'
#
loop_
_entity.id
_entity.type
_entity.pdbx_description
1 polymer ?
#
loop_
_entity_poly.entity_id
_entity_poly.type
_entity_poly.pdbx_seq_one_letter_code
_entity_poly.pdbx_strand_id
1 'polypeptide(L)'
;MLLIACTIILSLLYSFPSFVFAQDPSPDFSGLDAPSAIERARAAEKLSDAELLAHYRSILADGSNGSQIVPALSRIQGQKNTDDIALIVKYIGDLDPSVAMAARQALRTYGRDALDAVDKLDAGQVDNNTRKDVIEILLKDHIYKACERDNSINPFHLDFDSRFDELYSVNQEVDALMFRMLRDSMSDIRDDISGNRYNYWYGYSVRTEVPFVDYGGLAVAALAKRKPEQLMREMKELAEVEKNDDYYYYGNNNRSPVTIELATFFAHQGNNALMDKLISEMEAGTRWRQPADILGLQVRVASMQMVGLGEYEAALDRLNEHVKQAGSALSSTVSQAHYLRSRILIHLKEEGAALHALEESMEASNSAMVLTLVDSTFDGLANERRYQTILDYCKLASRRLSESQRPWVASDSSSEDVDDSPEEG
;
A
#
# COMPACT_ATOMS: atom_id res chain seq x y z
N MET A 1 3.61 -11.94 88.00
CA MET A 1 4.74 -11.06 88.35
C MET A 1 5.99 -11.91 88.33
N LEU A 2 7.07 -11.60 87.62
CA LEU A 2 7.45 -10.45 86.82
C LEU A 2 8.79 -10.91 86.17
N LEU A 3 9.13 -10.43 84.98
CA LEU A 3 10.49 -10.49 84.41
C LEU A 3 11.03 -11.82 83.81
N ILE A 4 10.26 -12.59 83.04
CA ILE A 4 10.87 -13.52 82.04
C ILE A 4 10.05 -13.54 80.72
N ALA A 5 9.58 -12.36 80.29
CA ALA A 5 8.77 -12.22 79.07
C ALA A 5 9.23 -11.11 78.12
N CYS A 6 10.39 -10.46 78.35
CA CYS A 6 10.82 -9.31 77.53
C CYS A 6 12.22 -9.41 76.89
N THR A 7 12.95 -10.52 77.02
CA THR A 7 14.33 -10.62 76.47
C THR A 7 14.55 -11.70 75.43
N ILE A 8 13.53 -12.47 75.04
CA ILE A 8 13.67 -13.53 74.01
C ILE A 8 12.97 -13.16 72.69
N ILE A 9 12.04 -12.21 72.68
CA ILE A 9 11.39 -11.74 71.43
C ILE A 9 12.21 -10.63 70.72
N LEU A 10 13.12 -9.95 71.42
CA LEU A 10 14.00 -8.93 70.81
C LEU A 10 15.23 -9.52 70.08
N SER A 11 15.59 -10.78 70.31
CA SER A 11 16.72 -11.44 69.65
C SER A 11 16.35 -12.24 68.40
N LEU A 12 15.05 -12.41 68.11
CA LEU A 12 14.57 -13.03 66.86
C LEU A 12 14.15 -12.03 65.77
N LEU A 13 14.22 -10.72 66.05
CA LEU A 13 13.98 -9.64 65.08
C LEU A 13 15.27 -9.01 64.51
N TYR A 14 16.45 -9.46 64.95
CA TYR A 14 17.76 -8.96 64.48
C TYR A 14 18.53 -9.98 63.62
N SER A 15 17.83 -10.94 63.01
CA SER A 15 18.38 -11.85 62.01
C SER A 15 17.58 -11.80 60.72
N PHE A 16 17.29 -10.59 60.25
CA PHE A 16 17.18 -10.37 58.82
C PHE A 16 18.60 -10.18 58.30
N PRO A 17 19.13 -11.05 57.42
CA PRO A 17 20.15 -10.58 56.51
C PRO A 17 19.52 -9.37 55.81
N SER A 18 20.26 -8.26 55.80
CA SER A 18 19.96 -7.12 54.97
C SER A 18 19.36 -7.62 53.66
N PHE A 19 18.15 -7.18 53.34
CA PHE A 19 17.75 -7.04 51.96
C PHE A 19 18.83 -6.16 51.34
N VAL A 20 19.90 -6.79 50.86
CA VAL A 20 20.59 -6.33 49.69
C VAL A 20 19.46 -6.32 48.69
N PHE A 21 18.92 -5.13 48.43
CA PHE A 21 18.44 -4.85 47.08
C PHE A 21 19.56 -5.38 46.21
N ALA A 22 19.35 -6.54 45.59
CA ALA A 22 20.07 -6.84 44.38
C ALA A 22 19.76 -5.63 43.52
N GLN A 23 20.71 -4.69 43.45
CA GLN A 23 20.80 -3.87 42.26
C GLN A 23 20.80 -4.92 41.16
N ASP A 24 19.72 -4.94 40.36
CA ASP A 24 19.78 -5.66 39.10
C ASP A 24 21.12 -5.25 38.48
N PRO A 25 22.01 -6.21 38.20
CA PRO A 25 23.31 -5.87 37.65
C PRO A 25 23.02 -5.05 36.41
N SER A 26 23.53 -3.81 36.38
CA SER A 26 23.34 -2.90 35.26
C SER A 26 23.61 -3.67 33.97
N PRO A 27 22.70 -3.64 32.99
CA PRO A 27 22.84 -4.45 31.78
C PRO A 27 24.23 -4.28 31.17
N ASP A 28 24.92 -5.39 30.91
CA ASP A 28 26.27 -5.39 30.36
C ASP A 28 26.22 -5.27 28.83
N PHE A 29 26.49 -4.06 28.33
CA PHE A 29 26.51 -3.76 26.91
C PHE A 29 27.87 -3.97 26.25
N SER A 30 28.93 -4.33 26.99
CA SER A 30 30.30 -4.42 26.47
C SER A 30 30.45 -5.46 25.34
N GLY A 31 29.63 -6.52 25.37
CA GLY A 31 29.59 -7.54 24.32
C GLY A 31 29.00 -7.06 22.99
N LEU A 32 28.30 -5.92 22.96
CA LEU A 32 27.78 -5.33 21.72
C LEU A 32 28.87 -4.70 20.86
N ASP A 33 30.04 -4.39 21.43
CA ASP A 33 31.23 -3.89 20.72
C ASP A 33 32.17 -5.01 20.21
N ALA A 34 31.75 -6.27 20.31
CA ALA A 34 32.58 -7.39 19.89
C ALA A 34 32.92 -7.31 18.37
N PRO A 35 34.15 -7.66 17.95
CA PRO A 35 34.56 -7.62 16.55
C PRO A 35 33.73 -8.53 15.65
N SER A 36 33.22 -9.64 16.19
CA SER A 36 32.41 -10.61 15.46
C SER A 36 30.92 -10.29 15.54
N ALA A 37 30.23 -10.29 14.40
CA ALA A 37 28.77 -10.14 14.34
C ALA A 37 28.02 -11.22 15.15
N ILE A 38 28.57 -12.45 15.21
CA ILE A 38 27.97 -13.57 15.96
C ILE A 38 28.09 -13.32 17.48
N GLU A 39 29.20 -12.76 17.93
CA GLU A 39 29.41 -12.43 19.34
C GLU A 39 28.50 -11.28 19.78
N ARG A 40 28.33 -10.27 18.92
CA ARG A 40 27.36 -9.18 19.13
C ARG A 40 25.92 -9.69 19.22
N ALA A 41 25.52 -10.61 18.33
CA ALA A 41 24.19 -11.22 18.38
C ALA A 41 23.96 -12.00 19.69
N ARG A 42 24.93 -12.79 20.14
CA ARG A 42 24.86 -13.52 21.42
C ARG A 42 24.87 -12.60 22.65
N ALA A 43 25.51 -11.44 22.57
CA ALA A 43 25.44 -10.43 23.62
C ALA A 43 24.06 -9.76 23.66
N ALA A 44 23.49 -9.43 22.49
CA ALA A 44 22.14 -8.88 22.38
C ALA A 44 21.04 -9.83 22.90
N GLU A 45 21.18 -11.15 22.69
CA GLU A 45 20.23 -12.17 23.21
C GLU A 45 20.15 -12.22 24.75
N LYS A 46 21.15 -11.68 25.45
CA LYS A 46 21.18 -11.66 26.93
C LYS A 46 20.49 -10.43 27.54
N LEU A 47 20.12 -9.47 26.71
CA LEU A 47 19.48 -8.21 27.11
C LEU A 47 17.99 -8.28 26.78
N SER A 48 17.15 -7.59 27.55
CA SER A 48 15.75 -7.42 27.14
C SER A 48 15.67 -6.50 25.92
N ASP A 49 14.61 -6.65 25.13
CA ASP A 49 14.39 -5.79 23.96
C ASP A 49 14.30 -4.31 24.35
N ALA A 50 13.69 -4.00 25.50
CA ALA A 50 13.60 -2.63 26.00
C ALA A 50 14.97 -2.02 26.32
N GLU A 51 15.84 -2.77 27.00
CA GLU A 51 17.20 -2.32 27.35
C GLU A 51 18.07 -2.13 26.10
N LEU A 52 17.98 -3.06 25.15
CA LEU A 52 18.72 -3.00 23.90
C LEU A 52 18.30 -1.79 23.05
N LEU A 53 16.99 -1.51 22.97
CA LEU A 53 16.47 -0.34 22.25
C LEU A 53 16.85 0.97 22.93
N ALA A 54 16.76 1.05 24.26
CA ALA A 54 17.20 2.23 25.00
C ALA A 54 18.69 2.51 24.78
N HIS A 55 19.52 1.46 24.81
CA HIS A 55 20.96 1.56 24.53
C HIS A 55 21.24 2.08 23.11
N TYR A 56 20.62 1.49 22.09
CA TYR A 56 20.82 1.95 20.71
C TYR A 56 20.29 3.36 20.47
N ARG A 57 19.18 3.77 21.12
CA ARG A 57 18.70 5.16 21.07
C ARG A 57 19.71 6.12 21.69
N SER A 58 20.35 5.74 22.80
CA SER A 58 21.44 6.52 23.40
C SER A 58 22.63 6.66 22.44
N ILE A 59 23.05 5.56 21.78
CA ILE A 59 24.13 5.60 20.79
C ILE A 59 23.82 6.59 19.66
N LEU A 60 22.60 6.56 19.12
CA LEU A 60 22.17 7.50 18.06
C LEU A 60 22.00 8.94 18.56
N ALA A 61 21.71 9.13 19.86
CA ALA A 61 21.63 10.47 20.44
C ALA A 61 23.02 11.08 20.63
N ASP A 62 23.99 10.28 21.09
CA ASP A 62 25.34 10.73 21.45
C ASP A 62 26.28 10.82 20.25
N GLY A 63 26.09 9.98 19.22
CA GLY A 63 26.89 9.97 17.99
C GLY A 63 28.38 9.66 18.16
N SER A 64 28.80 9.19 19.34
CA SER A 64 30.21 9.06 19.73
C SER A 64 30.84 7.70 19.38
N ASN A 65 30.05 6.68 19.06
CA ASN A 65 30.53 5.31 18.79
C ASN A 65 30.20 4.84 17.36
N GLY A 66 31.02 5.27 16.40
CA GLY A 66 30.79 5.07 14.96
C GLY A 66 30.54 3.62 14.51
N SER A 67 31.16 2.64 15.16
CA SER A 67 31.00 1.20 14.84
C SER A 67 29.61 0.64 15.20
N GLN A 68 28.89 1.30 16.11
CA GLN A 68 27.57 0.89 16.58
C GLN A 68 26.41 1.62 15.90
N ILE A 69 26.68 2.68 15.11
CA ILE A 69 25.63 3.48 14.47
C ILE A 69 24.83 2.63 13.48
N VAL A 70 25.49 1.89 12.58
CA VAL A 70 24.79 1.05 11.59
C VAL A 70 23.95 -0.06 12.26
N PRO A 71 24.46 -0.84 13.23
CA PRO A 71 23.64 -1.76 14.02
C PRO A 71 22.45 -1.09 14.72
N ALA A 72 22.67 0.09 15.33
CA ALA A 72 21.63 0.84 16.03
C ALA A 72 20.51 1.27 15.09
N LEU A 73 20.85 1.87 13.94
CA LEU A 73 19.91 2.24 12.88
C LEU A 73 19.11 1.03 12.41
N SER A 74 19.78 -0.11 12.19
CA SER A 74 19.16 -1.35 11.73
C SER A 74 18.17 -1.95 12.74
N ARG A 75 18.45 -1.82 14.05
CA ARG A 75 17.57 -2.32 15.10
C ARG A 75 16.36 -1.40 15.30
N ILE A 76 16.59 -0.09 15.32
CA ILE A 76 15.56 0.91 15.58
C ILE A 76 14.53 0.98 14.44
N GLN A 77 14.95 0.89 13.17
CA GLN A 77 13.99 0.82 12.04
C GLN A 77 12.99 -0.34 12.17
N GLY A 78 13.38 -1.44 12.83
CA GLY A 78 12.50 -2.60 13.04
C GLY A 78 11.34 -2.35 14.01
N GLN A 79 11.46 -1.33 14.87
CA GLN A 79 10.42 -0.97 15.84
C GLN A 79 9.32 -0.08 15.24
N LYS A 80 9.62 0.63 14.15
CA LYS A 80 8.70 1.55 13.48
C LYS A 80 8.07 2.60 14.40
N ASN A 81 8.78 3.03 15.45
CA ASN A 81 8.33 4.13 16.30
C ASN A 81 8.70 5.47 15.65
N THR A 82 7.71 6.30 15.31
CA THR A 82 7.93 7.59 14.63
C THR A 82 8.80 8.57 15.43
N ASP A 83 8.85 8.44 16.76
CA ASP A 83 9.74 9.24 17.61
C ASP A 83 11.23 9.04 17.27
N ASP A 84 11.58 7.86 16.72
CA ASP A 84 12.96 7.52 16.38
C ASP A 84 13.46 8.21 15.09
N ILE A 85 12.56 8.80 14.30
CA ILE A 85 12.90 9.50 13.06
C ILE A 85 13.92 10.61 13.35
N ALA A 86 13.71 11.40 14.41
CA ALA A 86 14.60 12.50 14.76
C ALA A 86 16.04 12.04 15.10
N LEU A 87 16.21 10.79 15.55
CA LEU A 87 17.52 10.20 15.80
C LEU A 87 18.20 9.75 14.50
N ILE A 88 17.43 9.20 13.56
CA ILE A 88 17.93 8.66 12.30
C ILE A 88 18.32 9.77 11.33
N VAL A 89 17.49 10.81 11.20
CA VAL A 89 17.63 11.84 10.17
C VAL A 89 18.99 12.56 10.24
N LYS A 90 19.58 12.68 11.45
CA LYS A 90 20.90 13.30 11.66
C LYS A 90 22.04 12.64 10.86
N TYR A 91 21.88 11.37 10.50
CA TYR A 91 22.93 10.55 9.88
C TYR A 91 22.85 10.49 8.35
N ILE A 92 21.87 11.10 7.69
CA ILE A 92 21.70 10.96 6.23
C ILE A 92 22.83 11.61 5.40
N GLY A 93 23.52 12.58 6.01
CA GLY A 93 24.66 13.31 5.45
C GLY A 93 25.98 12.96 6.13
N ASP A 94 26.05 11.84 6.85
CA ASP A 94 27.29 11.39 7.51
C ASP A 94 28.44 11.22 6.50
N LEU A 95 29.66 11.52 6.94
CA LEU A 95 30.85 11.39 6.11
C LEU A 95 31.20 9.93 5.81
N ASP A 96 30.78 8.98 6.65
CA ASP A 96 30.84 7.55 6.36
C ASP A 96 29.64 7.15 5.46
N PRO A 97 29.89 6.76 4.20
CA PRO A 97 28.82 6.37 3.28
C PRO A 97 27.97 5.18 3.79
N SER A 98 28.54 4.31 4.61
CA SER A 98 27.84 3.14 5.17
C SER A 98 26.78 3.59 6.18
N VAL A 99 27.11 4.58 7.01
CA VAL A 99 26.20 5.19 7.98
C VAL A 99 25.11 5.97 7.25
N ALA A 100 25.49 6.81 6.29
CA ALA A 100 24.53 7.57 5.48
C ALA A 100 23.54 6.66 4.74
N MET A 101 24.03 5.59 4.12
CA MET A 101 23.18 4.61 3.43
C MET A 101 22.23 3.88 4.40
N ALA A 102 22.73 3.45 5.57
CA ALA A 102 21.90 2.81 6.59
C ALA A 102 20.81 3.75 7.12
N ALA A 103 21.13 5.03 7.33
CA ALA A 103 20.17 6.03 7.78
C ALA A 103 19.09 6.28 6.74
N ARG A 104 19.46 6.45 5.47
CA ARG A 104 18.51 6.59 4.36
C ARG A 104 17.60 5.37 4.25
N GLN A 105 18.14 4.16 4.34
CA GLN A 105 17.35 2.93 4.31
C GLN A 105 16.40 2.81 5.51
N ALA A 106 16.85 3.22 6.70
CA ALA A 106 16.01 3.26 7.88
C ALA A 106 14.82 4.21 7.69
N LEU A 107 15.03 5.41 7.15
CA LEU A 107 13.95 6.37 6.87
C LEU A 107 12.88 5.84 5.92
N ARG A 108 13.27 5.02 4.92
CA ARG A 108 12.31 4.39 3.99
C ARG A 108 11.29 3.49 4.71
N THR A 109 11.66 2.91 5.85
CA THR A 109 10.75 2.10 6.67
C THR A 109 9.62 2.95 7.27
N TYR A 110 9.93 4.18 7.67
CA TYR A 110 8.95 5.17 8.17
C TYR A 110 8.19 5.84 7.03
N GLY A 111 8.77 5.89 5.83
CA GLY A 111 8.10 6.37 4.62
C GLY A 111 7.66 7.84 4.74
N ARG A 112 6.35 8.09 4.62
CA ARG A 112 5.81 9.45 4.63
C ARG A 112 6.09 10.21 5.93
N ASP A 113 6.15 9.51 7.07
CA ASP A 113 6.32 10.15 8.38
C ASP A 113 7.73 10.75 8.51
N ALA A 114 8.70 10.26 7.74
CA ALA A 114 10.05 10.80 7.69
C ALA A 114 10.18 12.07 6.84
N LEU A 115 9.21 12.38 5.95
CA LEU A 115 9.31 13.49 5.00
C LEU A 115 9.47 14.84 5.70
N ASP A 116 8.61 15.12 6.69
CA ASP A 116 8.62 16.38 7.43
C ASP A 116 9.92 16.58 8.22
N ALA A 117 10.44 15.51 8.83
CA ALA A 117 11.70 15.56 9.56
C ALA A 117 12.91 15.83 8.65
N VAL A 118 12.93 15.26 7.44
CA VAL A 118 14.00 15.50 6.45
C VAL A 118 13.91 16.90 5.84
N ASP A 119 12.70 17.38 5.54
CA ASP A 119 12.48 18.70 4.95
C ASP A 119 12.92 19.84 5.87
N LYS A 120 12.72 19.66 7.19
CA LYS A 120 13.11 20.61 8.23
C LYS A 120 14.62 20.69 8.52
N LEU A 121 15.44 19.81 7.93
CA LEU A 121 16.88 19.87 8.14
C LEU A 121 17.49 21.14 7.55
N ASP A 122 18.35 21.78 8.31
CA ASP A 122 19.09 22.93 7.84
C ASP A 122 20.31 22.54 6.99
N ALA A 123 20.74 23.48 6.14
CA ALA A 123 21.87 23.29 5.24
C ALA A 123 23.21 23.09 5.98
N GLY A 124 23.25 23.35 7.30
CA GLY A 124 24.39 23.06 8.16
C GLY A 124 24.49 21.59 8.57
N GLN A 125 23.39 20.84 8.52
CA GLN A 125 23.32 19.42 8.85
C GLN A 125 23.50 18.52 7.63
N VAL A 126 22.88 18.88 6.50
CA VAL A 126 22.94 18.12 5.26
C VAL A 126 22.95 19.08 4.07
N ASP A 127 23.73 18.76 3.04
CA ASP A 127 23.69 19.56 1.82
C ASP A 127 22.32 19.45 1.11
N ASN A 128 21.96 20.49 0.38
CA ASN A 128 20.65 20.59 -0.24
C ASN A 128 20.38 19.49 -1.29
N ASN A 129 21.41 18.95 -1.94
CA ASN A 129 21.23 17.90 -2.94
C ASN A 129 20.92 16.57 -2.25
N THR A 130 21.70 16.19 -1.24
CA THR A 130 21.42 14.99 -0.43
C THR A 130 20.02 15.03 0.18
N ARG A 131 19.61 16.18 0.74
CA ARG A 131 18.26 16.35 1.30
C ARG A 131 17.18 16.11 0.23
N LYS A 132 17.33 16.73 -0.94
CA LYS A 132 16.39 16.56 -2.06
C LYS A 132 16.33 15.12 -2.56
N ASP A 133 17.47 14.45 -2.65
CA ASP A 133 17.54 13.04 -3.08
C ASP A 133 16.79 12.13 -2.10
N VAL A 134 16.95 12.35 -0.79
CA VAL A 134 16.24 11.59 0.24
C VAL A 134 14.74 11.86 0.19
N ILE A 135 14.32 13.12 0.08
CA ILE A 135 12.90 13.47 -0.09
C ILE A 135 12.32 12.78 -1.32
N GLU A 136 13.01 12.84 -2.46
CA GLU A 136 12.55 12.20 -3.69
C GLU A 136 12.38 10.68 -3.53
N ILE A 137 13.32 9.99 -2.87
CA ILE A 137 13.21 8.54 -2.60
C ILE A 137 11.99 8.25 -1.73
N LEU A 138 11.79 9.01 -0.65
CA LEU A 138 10.64 8.83 0.24
C LEU A 138 9.31 9.09 -0.46
N LEU A 139 9.27 10.08 -1.36
CA LEU A 139 8.09 10.36 -2.18
C LEU A 139 7.82 9.24 -3.20
N LYS A 140 8.85 8.66 -3.82
CA LYS A 140 8.69 7.48 -4.70
C LYS A 140 8.13 6.28 -3.94
N ASP A 141 8.65 6.01 -2.74
CA ASP A 141 8.13 4.94 -1.88
C ASP A 141 6.68 5.20 -1.45
N HIS A 142 6.32 6.45 -1.16
CA HIS A 142 4.94 6.86 -0.86
C HIS A 142 4.00 6.63 -2.03
N ILE A 143 4.37 7.13 -3.23
CA ILE A 143 3.61 6.93 -4.47
C ILE A 143 3.44 5.43 -4.75
N TYR A 144 4.51 4.65 -4.61
CA TYR A 144 4.47 3.19 -4.79
C TYR A 144 3.45 2.54 -3.85
N LYS A 145 3.51 2.82 -2.55
CA LYS A 145 2.60 2.23 -1.55
C LYS A 145 1.14 2.62 -1.80
N ALA A 146 0.87 3.90 -2.10
CA ALA A 146 -0.48 4.37 -2.40
C ALA A 146 -1.05 3.68 -3.64
N CYS A 147 -0.25 3.58 -4.70
CA CYS A 147 -0.63 2.90 -5.93
C CYS A 147 -0.82 1.39 -5.74
N GLU A 148 0.06 0.72 -4.98
CA GLU A 148 -0.06 -0.71 -4.67
C GLU A 148 -1.36 -0.99 -3.90
N ARG A 149 -1.71 -0.15 -2.92
CA ARG A 149 -2.96 -0.26 -2.19
C ARG A 149 -4.17 -0.03 -3.09
N ASP A 150 -4.17 1.00 -3.94
CA ASP A 150 -5.26 1.23 -4.93
C ASP A 150 -5.42 0.01 -5.84
N ASN A 151 -4.34 -0.55 -6.39
CA ASN A 151 -4.43 -1.76 -7.23
C ASN A 151 -4.99 -2.98 -6.48
N SER A 152 -4.72 -3.09 -5.17
CA SER A 152 -5.24 -4.18 -4.34
C SER A 152 -6.74 -4.03 -4.03
N ILE A 153 -7.21 -2.80 -3.83
CA ILE A 153 -8.59 -2.51 -3.39
C ILE A 153 -9.51 -2.28 -4.59
N ASN A 154 -8.98 -1.62 -5.62
CA ASN A 154 -9.66 -1.13 -6.80
C ASN A 154 -9.04 -1.71 -8.09
N PRO A 155 -9.10 -3.04 -8.29
CA PRO A 155 -8.53 -3.69 -9.49
C PRO A 155 -9.25 -3.32 -10.79
N PHE A 156 -10.31 -2.51 -10.72
CA PHE A 156 -11.16 -2.10 -11.85
C PHE A 156 -11.02 -0.64 -12.21
N HIS A 157 -10.12 0.11 -11.56
CA HIS A 157 -9.84 1.52 -11.88
C HIS A 157 -11.09 2.42 -11.74
N LEU A 158 -11.91 2.12 -10.74
CA LEU A 158 -13.14 2.86 -10.45
C LEU A 158 -12.82 4.22 -9.82
N ASP A 159 -13.58 5.26 -10.15
CA ASP A 159 -13.50 6.55 -9.44
C ASP A 159 -14.41 6.53 -8.20
N PHE A 160 -13.91 7.04 -7.07
CA PHE A 160 -14.63 7.23 -5.81
C PHE A 160 -13.94 8.34 -5.00
N ASP A 161 -14.69 8.98 -4.10
CA ASP A 161 -14.30 10.28 -3.53
C ASP A 161 -12.94 10.27 -2.82
N SER A 162 -12.67 9.24 -2.01
CA SER A 162 -11.46 9.11 -1.19
C SER A 162 -10.27 8.46 -1.91
N ARG A 163 -10.39 8.15 -3.21
CA ARG A 163 -9.39 7.37 -3.95
C ARG A 163 -7.98 7.97 -3.89
N PHE A 164 -7.88 9.29 -3.91
CA PHE A 164 -6.59 10.00 -3.99
C PHE A 164 -6.05 10.47 -2.64
N ASP A 165 -6.78 10.25 -1.54
CA ASP A 165 -6.47 10.86 -0.25
C ASP A 165 -5.10 10.44 0.29
N GLU A 166 -4.76 9.15 0.18
CA GLU A 166 -3.44 8.66 0.58
C GLU A 166 -2.33 9.30 -0.25
N LEU A 167 -2.48 9.32 -1.58
CA LEU A 167 -1.47 9.84 -2.50
C LEU A 167 -1.13 11.30 -2.16
N TYR A 168 -2.13 12.09 -1.78
CA TYR A 168 -2.00 13.50 -1.39
C TYR A 168 -1.95 13.75 0.12
N SER A 169 -1.74 12.70 0.94
CA SER A 169 -1.59 12.85 2.40
C SER A 169 -0.26 13.48 2.84
N VAL A 170 0.61 13.81 1.89
CA VAL A 170 1.93 14.40 2.12
C VAL A 170 1.94 15.90 1.77
N ASN A 171 2.75 16.69 2.46
CA ASN A 171 2.85 18.14 2.26
C ASN A 171 3.81 18.54 1.13
N GLN A 172 4.18 17.60 0.27
CA GLN A 172 5.15 17.78 -0.82
C GLN A 172 4.45 17.77 -2.18
N GLU A 173 5.02 18.48 -3.15
CA GLU A 173 4.52 18.46 -4.53
C GLU A 173 4.82 17.11 -5.20
N VAL A 174 3.80 16.25 -5.29
CA VAL A 174 3.91 14.92 -5.91
C VAL A 174 3.67 14.94 -7.43
N ASP A 175 2.89 15.90 -7.96
CA ASP A 175 2.50 15.95 -9.38
C ASP A 175 3.72 16.01 -10.32
N ALA A 176 4.71 16.86 -10.02
CA ALA A 176 5.92 17.00 -10.84
C ALA A 176 6.77 15.71 -10.86
N LEU A 177 6.85 15.02 -9.72
CA LEU A 177 7.53 13.73 -9.61
C LEU A 177 6.79 12.64 -10.39
N MET A 178 5.47 12.57 -10.27
CA MET A 178 4.64 11.61 -11.02
C MET A 178 4.77 11.80 -12.54
N PHE A 179 4.77 13.04 -13.03
CA PHE A 179 5.03 13.32 -14.45
C PHE A 179 6.42 12.86 -14.89
N ARG A 180 7.45 13.04 -14.06
CA ARG A 180 8.79 12.52 -14.37
C ARG A 180 8.79 11.00 -14.42
N MET A 181 8.22 10.33 -13.42
CA MET A 181 8.13 8.86 -13.39
C MET A 181 7.35 8.30 -14.61
N LEU A 182 6.28 8.98 -15.03
CA LEU A 182 5.52 8.65 -16.21
C LEU A 182 6.36 8.80 -17.50
N ARG A 183 7.07 9.92 -17.65
CA ARG A 183 7.99 10.16 -18.78
C ARG A 183 9.11 9.12 -18.84
N ASP A 184 9.69 8.78 -17.70
CA ASP A 184 10.75 7.77 -17.60
C ASP A 184 10.23 6.37 -17.98
N SER A 185 8.91 6.13 -17.88
CA SER A 185 8.25 4.86 -18.20
C SER A 185 7.73 4.74 -19.64
N MET A 186 7.93 5.76 -20.49
CA MET A 186 7.34 5.80 -21.84
C MET A 186 7.70 4.61 -22.72
N SER A 187 8.93 4.09 -22.61
CA SER A 187 9.32 2.88 -23.35
C SER A 187 8.52 1.66 -22.90
N ASP A 188 8.44 1.44 -21.58
CA ASP A 188 7.70 0.29 -21.04
C ASP A 188 6.18 0.41 -21.35
N ILE A 189 5.63 1.63 -21.40
CA ILE A 189 4.22 1.86 -21.81
C ILE A 189 4.01 1.53 -23.28
N ARG A 190 4.90 1.96 -24.19
CA ARG A 190 4.82 1.61 -25.62
C ARG A 190 4.93 0.11 -25.84
N ASP A 191 5.79 -0.57 -25.07
CA ASP A 191 5.91 -2.02 -25.11
C ASP A 191 4.64 -2.72 -24.60
N ASP A 192 3.99 -2.19 -23.56
CA ASP A 192 2.71 -2.71 -23.05
C ASP A 192 1.57 -2.48 -24.06
N ILE A 193 1.48 -1.29 -24.65
CA ILE A 193 0.49 -0.97 -25.70
C ILE A 193 0.69 -1.88 -26.90
N SER A 194 1.92 -2.09 -27.36
CA SER A 194 2.21 -2.96 -28.51
C SER A 194 2.08 -4.46 -28.22
N GLY A 195 1.90 -4.86 -26.95
CA GLY A 195 1.86 -6.27 -26.54
C GLY A 195 3.24 -6.96 -26.52
N ASN A 196 4.33 -6.21 -26.73
CA ASN A 196 5.69 -6.73 -26.79
C ASN A 196 6.33 -6.95 -25.41
N ARG A 197 5.79 -6.31 -24.37
CA ARG A 197 6.39 -6.27 -23.02
C ARG A 197 6.61 -7.64 -22.37
N TYR A 198 5.78 -8.63 -22.70
CA TYR A 198 5.84 -9.97 -22.08
C TYR A 198 6.78 -10.96 -22.81
N ASN A 199 7.40 -10.58 -23.94
CA ASN A 199 8.30 -11.48 -24.68
C ASN A 199 9.68 -11.70 -24.04
N TYR A 200 10.08 -10.87 -23.06
CA TYR A 200 11.42 -10.92 -22.47
C TYR A 200 11.44 -11.34 -20.99
N TRP A 201 10.38 -11.97 -20.46
CA TRP A 201 10.41 -12.50 -19.09
C TRP A 201 11.19 -13.82 -18.94
N TYR A 202 11.65 -14.42 -20.04
CA TYR A 202 12.62 -15.52 -20.06
C TYR A 202 14.03 -15.03 -20.41
N GLY A 203 14.66 -14.27 -19.50
CA GLY A 203 16.08 -13.94 -19.69
C GLY A 203 16.64 -12.87 -18.76
N TYR A 204 17.16 -13.30 -17.61
CA TYR A 204 18.40 -12.77 -17.04
C TYR A 204 18.50 -11.25 -16.79
N SER A 205 17.50 -10.64 -16.15
CA SER A 205 17.71 -9.37 -15.42
C SER A 205 16.73 -9.30 -14.26
N VAL A 206 17.22 -9.55 -13.04
CA VAL A 206 16.46 -9.21 -11.83
C VAL A 206 16.44 -7.69 -11.75
N ARG A 207 15.41 -7.04 -12.32
CA ARG A 207 15.16 -5.62 -12.02
C ARG A 207 14.95 -5.55 -10.50
N THR A 208 15.75 -4.74 -9.82
CA THR A 208 15.68 -4.58 -8.36
C THR A 208 14.46 -3.75 -7.93
N GLU A 209 13.83 -3.04 -8.85
CA GLU A 209 12.66 -2.20 -8.62
C GLU A 209 11.54 -2.53 -9.62
N VAL A 210 10.29 -2.51 -9.15
CA VAL A 210 9.11 -2.69 -9.98
C VAL A 210 8.97 -1.46 -10.90
N PRO A 211 8.78 -1.63 -12.22
CA PRO A 211 8.56 -0.51 -13.13
C PRO A 211 7.30 0.29 -12.79
N PHE A 212 7.36 1.63 -12.88
CA PHE A 212 6.22 2.49 -12.54
C PHE A 212 4.96 2.19 -13.36
N VAL A 213 5.11 1.77 -14.61
CA VAL A 213 3.99 1.33 -15.46
C VAL A 213 3.16 0.19 -14.83
N ASP A 214 3.75 -0.68 -14.00
CA ASP A 214 3.08 -1.84 -13.40
C ASP A 214 2.24 -1.52 -12.16
N TYR A 215 2.45 -0.36 -11.54
CA TYR A 215 1.70 0.01 -10.34
C TYR A 215 1.06 1.39 -10.44
N GLY A 216 1.60 2.32 -11.23
CA GLY A 216 1.29 3.76 -11.23
C GLY A 216 -0.08 4.19 -11.74
N GLY A 217 -1.08 3.30 -11.80
CA GLY A 217 -2.43 3.61 -12.26
C GLY A 217 -3.07 4.77 -11.48
N LEU A 218 -3.04 4.70 -10.14
CA LEU A 218 -3.56 5.76 -9.26
C LEU A 218 -2.92 7.13 -9.56
N ALA A 219 -1.60 7.15 -9.76
CA ALA A 219 -0.86 8.37 -10.07
C ALA A 219 -1.31 8.98 -11.41
N VAL A 220 -1.53 8.16 -12.44
CA VAL A 220 -2.05 8.62 -13.74
C VAL A 220 -3.47 9.15 -13.60
N ALA A 221 -4.35 8.45 -12.89
CA ALA A 221 -5.72 8.91 -12.62
C ALA A 221 -5.73 10.27 -11.89
N ALA A 222 -4.83 10.45 -10.92
CA ALA A 222 -4.67 11.72 -10.20
C ALA A 222 -4.20 12.86 -11.13
N LEU A 223 -3.22 12.59 -11.99
CA LEU A 223 -2.75 13.54 -13.00
C LEU A 223 -3.85 13.88 -14.02
N ALA A 224 -4.64 12.90 -14.44
CA ALA A 224 -5.77 13.09 -15.35
C ALA A 224 -6.83 14.02 -14.72
N LYS A 225 -7.13 13.85 -13.43
CA LYS A 225 -8.10 14.68 -12.69
C LYS A 225 -7.58 16.10 -12.44
N ARG A 226 -6.31 16.27 -12.10
CA ARG A 226 -5.75 17.57 -11.63
C ARG A 226 -5.00 18.36 -12.69
N LYS A 227 -4.40 17.69 -13.67
CA LYS A 227 -3.52 18.26 -14.70
C LYS A 227 -3.83 17.71 -16.11
N PRO A 228 -5.11 17.65 -16.55
CA PRO A 228 -5.50 17.00 -17.80
C PRO A 228 -4.80 17.61 -19.03
N GLU A 229 -4.64 18.92 -19.09
CA GLU A 229 -3.99 19.60 -20.23
C GLU A 229 -2.50 19.26 -20.36
N GLN A 230 -1.80 19.11 -19.23
CA GLN A 230 -0.40 18.73 -19.21
C GLN A 230 -0.25 17.25 -19.58
N LEU A 231 -1.10 16.39 -19.01
CA LEU A 231 -1.13 14.97 -19.34
C LEU A 231 -1.38 14.75 -20.84
N MET A 232 -2.37 15.43 -21.41
CA MET A 232 -2.64 15.40 -22.84
C MET A 232 -1.41 15.85 -23.65
N ARG A 233 -0.77 16.95 -23.28
CA ARG A 233 0.39 17.48 -23.99
C ARG A 233 1.58 16.52 -24.01
N GLU A 234 1.87 15.89 -22.87
CA GLU A 234 3.02 14.99 -22.73
C GLU A 234 2.74 13.59 -23.30
N MET A 235 1.50 13.10 -23.21
CA MET A 235 1.16 11.70 -23.52
C MET A 235 0.41 11.49 -24.83
N LYS A 236 -0.01 12.55 -25.55
CA LYS A 236 -0.85 12.45 -26.77
C LYS A 236 -0.36 11.45 -27.81
N GLU A 237 0.95 11.23 -27.92
CA GLU A 237 1.53 10.29 -28.89
C GLU A 237 1.10 8.84 -28.62
N LEU A 238 0.70 8.50 -27.40
CA LEU A 238 0.21 7.18 -27.03
C LEU A 238 -1.22 6.93 -27.49
N ALA A 239 -1.95 8.00 -27.84
CA ALA A 239 -3.32 7.91 -28.32
C ALA A 239 -3.40 7.56 -29.82
N GLU A 240 -2.29 7.71 -30.53
CA GLU A 240 -2.17 7.34 -31.95
C GLU A 240 -1.66 5.91 -32.04
N VAL A 241 -2.59 4.95 -32.06
CA VAL A 241 -2.21 3.54 -32.10
C VAL A 241 -2.40 2.95 -33.49
N GLU A 242 -1.32 2.42 -34.04
CA GLU A 242 -1.39 1.65 -35.28
C GLU A 242 -2.14 0.33 -35.03
N LYS A 243 -3.04 0.01 -35.96
CA LYS A 243 -3.72 -1.28 -35.99
C LYS A 243 -2.69 -2.34 -36.35
N ASN A 244 -2.32 -3.17 -35.40
CA ASN A 244 -1.42 -4.29 -35.65
C ASN A 244 -2.25 -5.58 -35.77
N ASP A 245 -2.72 -5.89 -36.98
CA ASP A 245 -3.55 -7.06 -37.28
C ASP A 245 -2.76 -8.39 -37.26
N ASP A 246 -1.42 -8.33 -37.23
CA ASP A 246 -0.55 -9.48 -37.48
C ASP A 246 -0.05 -10.19 -36.20
N TYR A 247 -0.45 -9.73 -35.01
CA TYR A 247 0.11 -10.25 -33.77
C TYR A 247 -0.80 -11.22 -33.02
N TYR A 248 -0.48 -12.51 -33.11
CA TYR A 248 -1.13 -13.59 -32.37
C TYR A 248 -0.50 -13.76 -30.98
N TYR A 249 -1.23 -13.39 -29.93
CA TYR A 249 -0.78 -13.56 -28.55
C TYR A 249 -1.18 -14.92 -27.96
N TYR A 250 -0.21 -15.61 -27.37
CA TYR A 250 -0.37 -16.85 -26.59
C TYR A 250 -0.04 -16.53 -25.12
N GLY A 251 -1.03 -16.07 -24.34
CA GLY A 251 -0.82 -15.71 -22.93
C GLY A 251 -1.99 -14.99 -22.29
N ASN A 252 -1.88 -14.61 -21.01
CA ASN A 252 -2.85 -13.76 -20.31
C ASN A 252 -2.61 -12.29 -20.71
N ASN A 253 -3.48 -11.69 -21.53
CA ASN A 253 -3.37 -10.31 -22.02
C ASN A 253 -3.72 -9.27 -20.93
N ASN A 254 -3.08 -9.35 -19.76
CA ASN A 254 -3.27 -8.34 -18.73
C ASN A 254 -2.47 -7.09 -19.07
N ARG A 255 -3.17 -5.96 -19.19
CA ARG A 255 -2.57 -4.64 -19.35
C ARG A 255 -2.12 -4.07 -18.03
N SER A 256 -1.08 -3.25 -18.10
CA SER A 256 -0.57 -2.57 -16.93
C SER A 256 -1.53 -1.47 -16.44
N PRO A 257 -1.57 -1.18 -15.13
CA PRO A 257 -2.41 -0.13 -14.56
C PRO A 257 -2.26 1.24 -15.24
N VAL A 258 -1.03 1.66 -15.54
CA VAL A 258 -0.77 2.95 -16.20
C VAL A 258 -1.39 3.00 -17.59
N THR A 259 -1.27 1.93 -18.37
CA THR A 259 -1.84 1.87 -19.72
C THR A 259 -3.37 1.92 -19.71
N ILE A 260 -4.02 1.24 -18.75
CA ILE A 260 -5.49 1.26 -18.61
C ILE A 260 -5.97 2.68 -18.25
N GLU A 261 -5.30 3.35 -17.33
CA GLU A 261 -5.68 4.71 -16.89
C GLU A 261 -5.43 5.75 -17.98
N LEU A 262 -4.35 5.63 -18.76
CA LEU A 262 -4.12 6.47 -19.94
C LEU A 262 -5.19 6.24 -21.01
N ALA A 263 -5.55 4.99 -21.30
CA ALA A 263 -6.61 4.66 -22.25
C ALA A 263 -7.95 5.23 -21.80
N THR A 264 -8.26 5.13 -20.51
CA THR A 264 -9.47 5.70 -19.90
C THR A 264 -9.48 7.22 -20.04
N PHE A 265 -8.35 7.87 -19.71
CA PHE A 265 -8.19 9.30 -19.89
C PHE A 265 -8.44 9.74 -21.34
N PHE A 266 -7.83 9.09 -22.33
CA PHE A 266 -8.03 9.45 -23.74
C PHE A 266 -9.47 9.20 -24.21
N ALA A 267 -10.11 8.12 -23.77
CA ALA A 267 -11.50 7.83 -24.09
C ALA A 267 -12.43 8.93 -23.56
N HIS A 268 -12.20 9.42 -22.33
CA HIS A 268 -12.94 10.57 -21.77
C HIS A 268 -12.70 11.89 -22.53
N GLN A 269 -11.60 12.00 -23.27
CA GLN A 269 -11.33 13.12 -24.18
C GLN A 269 -11.88 12.90 -25.60
N GLY A 270 -12.64 11.82 -25.82
CA GLY A 270 -13.24 11.48 -27.10
C GLY A 270 -12.33 10.70 -28.06
N ASN A 271 -11.17 10.23 -27.60
CA ASN A 271 -10.29 9.35 -28.38
C ASN A 271 -10.29 7.93 -27.80
N ASN A 272 -11.13 7.08 -28.37
CA ASN A 272 -11.31 5.70 -27.89
C ASN A 272 -10.31 4.71 -28.49
N ALA A 273 -9.49 5.12 -29.46
CA ALA A 273 -8.68 4.21 -30.28
C ALA A 273 -7.76 3.31 -29.44
N LEU A 274 -7.13 3.87 -28.40
CA LEU A 274 -6.30 3.09 -27.50
C LEU A 274 -7.15 2.10 -26.68
N MET A 275 -8.27 2.55 -26.10
CA MET A 275 -9.16 1.69 -25.33
C MET A 275 -9.69 0.52 -26.16
N ASP A 276 -10.18 0.81 -27.37
CA ASP A 276 -10.72 -0.18 -28.31
C ASP A 276 -9.67 -1.23 -28.68
N LYS A 277 -8.43 -0.80 -28.92
CA LYS A 277 -7.32 -1.71 -29.18
C LYS A 277 -7.05 -2.64 -28.00
N LEU A 278 -6.96 -2.08 -26.78
CA LEU A 278 -6.69 -2.88 -25.59
C LEU A 278 -7.78 -3.93 -25.36
N ILE A 279 -9.06 -3.55 -25.49
CA ILE A 279 -10.21 -4.46 -25.39
C ILE A 279 -10.12 -5.53 -26.48
N SER A 280 -9.93 -5.14 -27.74
CA SER A 280 -9.87 -6.08 -28.87
C SER A 280 -8.77 -7.12 -28.70
N GLU A 281 -7.58 -6.70 -28.25
CA GLU A 281 -6.45 -7.61 -28.01
C GLU A 281 -6.70 -8.51 -26.78
N MET A 282 -7.32 -7.99 -25.72
CA MET A 282 -7.73 -8.80 -24.57
C MET A 282 -8.71 -9.91 -25.00
N GLU A 283 -9.74 -9.56 -25.79
CA GLU A 283 -10.73 -10.52 -26.30
C GLU A 283 -10.14 -11.52 -27.30
N ALA A 284 -9.22 -11.11 -28.17
CA ALA A 284 -8.54 -12.03 -29.07
C ALA A 284 -7.83 -13.16 -28.30
N GLY A 285 -7.32 -12.86 -27.09
CA GLY A 285 -6.67 -13.80 -26.19
C GLY A 285 -7.60 -14.88 -25.59
N THR A 286 -8.93 -14.74 -25.69
CA THR A 286 -9.89 -15.70 -25.14
C THR A 286 -10.38 -16.75 -26.14
N ARG A 287 -10.09 -16.58 -27.43
CA ARG A 287 -10.67 -17.39 -28.53
C ARG A 287 -10.56 -18.90 -28.35
N TRP A 288 -9.57 -19.40 -27.62
CA TRP A 288 -9.28 -20.83 -27.45
C TRP A 288 -9.43 -21.33 -26.01
N ARG A 289 -10.00 -20.51 -25.11
CA ARG A 289 -10.11 -20.81 -23.68
C ARG A 289 -11.52 -21.23 -23.29
N GLN A 290 -11.64 -22.00 -22.21
CA GLN A 290 -12.95 -22.38 -21.69
C GLN A 290 -13.65 -21.18 -21.04
N PRO A 291 -15.00 -21.11 -21.08
CA PRO A 291 -15.77 -20.02 -20.47
C PRO A 291 -15.42 -19.69 -19.00
N ALA A 292 -15.19 -20.72 -18.18
CA ALA A 292 -14.81 -20.52 -16.78
C ALA A 292 -13.41 -19.88 -16.62
N ASP A 293 -12.51 -20.13 -17.57
CA ASP A 293 -11.12 -19.63 -17.54
C ASP A 293 -10.99 -18.19 -18.07
N ILE A 294 -12.07 -17.64 -18.65
CA ILE A 294 -12.07 -16.30 -19.24
C ILE A 294 -12.84 -15.27 -18.42
N LEU A 295 -13.64 -15.67 -17.43
CA LEU A 295 -14.46 -14.74 -16.63
C LEU A 295 -13.62 -13.60 -16.05
N GLY A 296 -12.43 -13.88 -15.53
CA GLY A 296 -11.57 -12.84 -14.95
C GLY A 296 -11.11 -11.79 -15.96
N LEU A 297 -10.93 -12.18 -17.23
CA LEU A 297 -10.65 -11.22 -18.29
C LEU A 297 -11.92 -10.46 -18.70
N GLN A 298 -13.07 -11.14 -18.78
CA GLN A 298 -14.35 -10.53 -19.14
C GLN A 298 -14.80 -9.47 -18.12
N VAL A 299 -14.53 -9.71 -16.83
CA VAL A 299 -14.75 -8.71 -15.77
C VAL A 299 -13.89 -7.45 -16.01
N ARG A 300 -12.62 -7.60 -16.42
CA ARG A 300 -11.74 -6.47 -16.74
C ARG A 300 -12.17 -5.72 -18.01
N VAL A 301 -12.61 -6.45 -19.05
CA VAL A 301 -13.16 -5.83 -20.26
C VAL A 301 -14.43 -5.04 -19.92
N ALA A 302 -15.33 -5.62 -19.11
CA ALA A 302 -16.54 -4.94 -18.66
C ALA A 302 -16.22 -3.67 -17.86
N SER A 303 -15.20 -3.69 -16.98
CA SER A 303 -14.79 -2.48 -16.27
C SER A 303 -14.24 -1.41 -17.22
N MET A 304 -13.47 -1.79 -18.25
CA MET A 304 -12.96 -0.87 -19.26
C MET A 304 -14.10 -0.25 -20.12
N GLN A 305 -15.08 -1.06 -20.53
CA GLN A 305 -16.26 -0.59 -21.25
C GLN A 305 -17.09 0.38 -20.39
N MET A 306 -17.31 0.04 -19.13
CA MET A 306 -18.05 0.88 -18.18
C MET A 306 -17.31 2.19 -17.89
N VAL A 307 -16.05 2.11 -17.44
CA VAL A 307 -15.29 3.26 -16.94
C VAL A 307 -14.80 4.14 -18.10
N GLY A 308 -14.23 3.54 -19.15
CA GLY A 308 -13.61 4.28 -20.24
C GLY A 308 -14.59 4.73 -21.31
N LEU A 309 -15.49 3.83 -21.74
CA LEU A 309 -16.38 4.09 -22.89
C LEU A 309 -17.79 4.53 -22.47
N GLY A 310 -18.17 4.35 -21.20
CA GLY A 310 -19.54 4.60 -20.74
C GLY A 310 -20.56 3.61 -21.31
N GLU A 311 -20.11 2.44 -21.79
CA GLU A 311 -20.95 1.40 -22.40
C GLU A 311 -21.57 0.49 -21.33
N TYR A 312 -22.41 1.06 -20.48
CA TYR A 312 -23.01 0.36 -19.33
C TYR A 312 -23.82 -0.87 -19.74
N GLU A 313 -24.68 -0.77 -20.76
CA GLU A 313 -25.52 -1.89 -21.21
C GLU A 313 -24.68 -3.04 -21.78
N ALA A 314 -23.69 -2.73 -22.64
CA ALA A 314 -22.81 -3.74 -23.22
C ALA A 314 -21.94 -4.43 -22.15
N ALA A 315 -21.44 -3.66 -21.17
CA ALA A 315 -20.71 -4.21 -20.04
C ALA A 315 -21.60 -5.11 -19.17
N LEU A 316 -22.86 -4.73 -18.92
CA LEU A 316 -23.81 -5.51 -18.14
C LEU A 316 -24.18 -6.82 -18.84
N ASP A 317 -24.47 -6.78 -20.14
CA ASP A 317 -24.79 -7.96 -20.95
C ASP A 317 -23.63 -8.96 -20.94
N ARG A 318 -22.40 -8.48 -21.11
CA ARG A 318 -21.18 -9.30 -21.01
C ARG A 318 -21.06 -9.98 -19.64
N LEU A 319 -21.24 -9.23 -18.55
CA LEU A 319 -21.18 -9.79 -17.21
C LEU A 319 -22.29 -10.82 -16.97
N ASN A 320 -23.52 -10.54 -17.40
CA ASN A 320 -24.65 -11.46 -17.27
C ASN A 320 -24.40 -12.78 -18.03
N GLU A 321 -23.87 -12.71 -19.25
CA GLU A 321 -23.55 -13.90 -20.04
C GLU A 321 -22.50 -14.76 -19.35
N HIS A 322 -21.38 -14.16 -18.91
CA HIS A 322 -20.27 -14.92 -18.37
C HIS A 322 -20.47 -15.39 -16.93
N VAL A 323 -21.23 -14.64 -16.10
CA VAL A 323 -21.67 -15.14 -14.78
C VAL A 323 -22.58 -16.35 -14.93
N LYS A 324 -23.52 -16.31 -15.90
CA LYS A 324 -24.38 -17.47 -16.19
C LYS A 324 -23.59 -18.70 -16.61
N GLN A 325 -22.51 -18.52 -17.38
CA GLN A 325 -21.62 -19.61 -17.79
C GLN A 325 -20.77 -20.15 -16.62
N ALA A 326 -20.38 -19.31 -15.66
CA ALA A 326 -19.65 -19.72 -14.47
C ALA A 326 -20.51 -20.53 -13.47
N GLY A 327 -21.83 -20.38 -13.52
CA GLY A 327 -22.78 -21.10 -12.66
C GLY A 327 -22.69 -20.67 -11.20
N SER A 328 -23.04 -21.58 -10.27
CA SER A 328 -23.04 -21.33 -8.81
C SER A 328 -21.67 -21.38 -8.16
N ALA A 329 -20.61 -21.05 -8.89
CA ALA A 329 -19.23 -21.16 -8.40
C ALA A 329 -18.92 -20.06 -7.39
N LEU A 330 -18.68 -20.43 -6.13
CA LEU A 330 -18.19 -19.51 -5.10
C LEU A 330 -16.73 -19.17 -5.40
N SER A 331 -16.49 -17.97 -5.95
CA SER A 331 -15.15 -17.51 -6.30
C SER A 331 -15.03 -15.99 -6.21
N SER A 332 -13.80 -15.51 -6.04
CA SER A 332 -13.49 -14.08 -6.04
C SER A 332 -13.88 -13.40 -7.36
N THR A 333 -13.66 -14.08 -8.49
CA THR A 333 -14.00 -13.55 -9.81
C THR A 333 -15.51 -13.39 -10.00
N VAL A 334 -16.32 -14.34 -9.52
CA VAL A 334 -17.78 -14.23 -9.55
C VAL A 334 -18.25 -13.09 -8.65
N SER A 335 -17.72 -12.99 -7.42
CA SER A 335 -17.99 -11.86 -6.52
C SER A 335 -17.69 -10.51 -7.17
N GLN A 336 -16.54 -10.38 -7.82
CA GLN A 336 -16.14 -9.19 -8.58
C GLN A 336 -17.09 -8.88 -9.76
N ALA A 337 -17.54 -9.90 -10.48
CA ALA A 337 -18.50 -9.72 -11.57
C ALA A 337 -19.85 -9.19 -11.04
N HIS A 338 -20.39 -9.77 -9.97
CA HIS A 338 -21.61 -9.30 -9.33
C HIS A 338 -21.49 -7.89 -8.76
N TYR A 339 -20.32 -7.54 -8.21
CA TYR A 339 -20.03 -6.18 -7.76
C TYR A 339 -20.13 -5.17 -8.90
N LEU A 340 -19.44 -5.42 -10.02
CA LEU A 340 -19.51 -4.54 -11.19
C LEU A 340 -20.92 -4.47 -11.78
N ARG A 341 -21.64 -5.60 -11.84
CA ARG A 341 -23.06 -5.62 -12.25
C ARG A 341 -23.88 -4.66 -11.38
N SER A 342 -23.71 -4.71 -10.07
CA SER A 342 -24.43 -3.81 -9.16
C SER A 342 -24.13 -2.35 -9.45
N ARG A 343 -22.84 -2.01 -9.59
CA ARG A 343 -22.42 -0.64 -9.88
C ARG A 343 -23.04 -0.12 -11.19
N ILE A 344 -23.02 -0.96 -12.24
CA ILE A 344 -23.66 -0.64 -13.52
C ILE A 344 -25.17 -0.43 -13.35
N LEU A 345 -25.84 -1.30 -12.60
CA LEU A 345 -27.28 -1.20 -12.34
C LEU A 345 -27.65 0.08 -11.59
N ILE A 346 -26.80 0.60 -10.71
CA ILE A 346 -27.00 1.93 -10.10
C ILE A 346 -26.96 3.03 -11.16
N HIS A 347 -25.99 3.01 -12.07
CA HIS A 347 -25.95 3.97 -13.19
C HIS A 347 -27.20 3.88 -14.09
N LEU A 348 -27.74 2.68 -14.28
CA LEU A 348 -28.98 2.43 -15.02
C LEU A 348 -30.26 2.71 -14.21
N LYS A 349 -30.13 3.16 -12.95
CA LYS A 349 -31.25 3.48 -12.03
C LYS A 349 -32.11 2.27 -11.65
N GLU A 350 -31.51 1.08 -11.63
CA GLU A 350 -32.13 -0.17 -11.22
C GLU A 350 -31.73 -0.56 -9.79
N GLU A 351 -32.00 0.30 -8.82
CA GLU A 351 -31.52 0.19 -7.43
C GLU A 351 -31.85 -1.17 -6.77
N GLY A 352 -33.06 -1.70 -7.00
CA GLY A 352 -33.46 -3.00 -6.45
C GLY A 352 -32.65 -4.17 -7.01
N ALA A 353 -32.32 -4.14 -8.31
CA ALA A 353 -31.48 -5.13 -8.95
C ALA A 353 -30.00 -4.95 -8.54
N ALA A 354 -29.55 -3.71 -8.37
CA ALA A 354 -28.23 -3.39 -7.87
C ALA A 354 -28.01 -3.95 -6.46
N LEU A 355 -28.96 -3.75 -5.54
CA LEU A 355 -28.89 -4.33 -4.19
C LEU A 355 -28.80 -5.86 -4.23
N HIS A 356 -29.61 -6.49 -5.07
CA HIS A 356 -29.57 -7.93 -5.22
C HIS A 356 -28.22 -8.42 -5.75
N ALA A 357 -27.65 -7.73 -6.75
CA ALA A 357 -26.32 -8.06 -7.26
C ALA A 357 -25.21 -7.85 -6.21
N LEU A 358 -25.32 -6.87 -5.30
CA LEU A 358 -24.37 -6.75 -4.18
C LEU A 358 -24.49 -7.93 -3.20
N GLU A 359 -25.71 -8.38 -2.90
CA GLU A 359 -25.91 -9.56 -2.06
C GLU A 359 -25.27 -10.80 -2.69
N GLU A 360 -25.53 -11.04 -3.99
CA GLU A 360 -24.89 -12.12 -4.75
C GLU A 360 -23.35 -12.01 -4.73
N SER A 361 -22.82 -10.79 -4.79
CA SER A 361 -21.38 -10.54 -4.69
C SER A 361 -20.81 -11.00 -3.34
N MET A 362 -21.50 -10.67 -2.24
CA MET A 362 -21.08 -11.06 -0.89
C MET A 362 -21.25 -12.56 -0.64
N GLU A 363 -22.29 -13.18 -1.19
CA GLU A 363 -22.51 -14.63 -1.12
C GLU A 363 -21.42 -15.40 -1.87
N ALA A 364 -20.98 -14.90 -3.03
CA ALA A 364 -19.97 -15.55 -3.84
C ALA A 364 -18.57 -15.54 -3.20
N SER A 365 -18.16 -14.40 -2.63
CA SER A 365 -16.89 -14.23 -1.95
C SER A 365 -16.80 -12.89 -1.21
N ASN A 366 -15.84 -12.82 -0.33
CA ASN A 366 -15.46 -11.64 0.44
C ASN A 366 -14.61 -10.63 -0.36
N SER A 367 -14.22 -10.92 -1.60
CA SER A 367 -13.26 -10.12 -2.36
C SER A 367 -13.69 -8.68 -2.68
N ALA A 368 -14.99 -8.41 -2.83
CA ALA A 368 -15.49 -7.08 -3.21
C ALA A 368 -15.84 -6.20 -2.00
N MET A 369 -15.70 -6.71 -0.76
CA MET A 369 -16.17 -6.01 0.44
C MET A 369 -15.49 -4.64 0.63
N VAL A 370 -14.19 -4.54 0.33
CA VAL A 370 -13.41 -3.34 0.63
C VAL A 370 -13.81 -2.22 -0.30
N LEU A 371 -13.96 -2.55 -1.58
CA LEU A 371 -14.41 -1.61 -2.60
C LEU A 371 -15.84 -1.13 -2.29
N THR A 372 -16.71 -2.04 -1.83
CA THR A 372 -18.09 -1.69 -1.40
C THR A 372 -18.12 -0.67 -0.25
N LEU A 373 -17.11 -0.65 0.63
CA LEU A 373 -17.03 0.30 1.74
C LEU A 373 -16.62 1.71 1.31
N VAL A 374 -15.94 1.87 0.18
CA VAL A 374 -15.36 3.14 -0.26
C VAL A 374 -16.01 3.72 -1.52
N ASP A 375 -16.77 2.91 -2.27
CA ASP A 375 -17.37 3.32 -3.52
C ASP A 375 -18.61 4.20 -3.30
N SER A 376 -18.40 5.52 -3.41
CA SER A 376 -19.44 6.56 -3.26
C SER A 376 -20.59 6.43 -4.27
N THR A 377 -20.47 5.58 -5.30
CA THR A 377 -21.59 5.28 -6.23
C THR A 377 -22.81 4.74 -5.49
N PHE A 378 -22.62 4.04 -4.37
CA PHE A 378 -23.71 3.46 -3.58
C PHE A 378 -24.29 4.39 -2.50
N ASP A 379 -23.81 5.63 -2.38
CA ASP A 379 -24.28 6.58 -1.36
C ASP A 379 -25.80 6.84 -1.44
N GLY A 380 -26.38 6.76 -2.65
CA GLY A 380 -27.83 6.84 -2.85
C GLY A 380 -28.62 5.74 -2.12
N LEU A 381 -27.99 4.59 -1.85
CA LEU A 381 -28.58 3.47 -1.12
C LEU A 381 -28.40 3.58 0.39
N ALA A 382 -27.78 4.63 0.92
CA ALA A 382 -27.44 4.71 2.35
C ALA A 382 -28.65 4.56 3.29
N ASN A 383 -29.86 4.92 2.85
CA ASN A 383 -31.08 4.77 3.66
C ASN A 383 -31.74 3.39 3.54
N GLU A 384 -31.26 2.53 2.64
CA GLU A 384 -31.79 1.19 2.44
C GLU A 384 -31.30 0.23 3.52
N ARG A 385 -32.23 -0.37 4.27
CA ARG A 385 -31.92 -1.31 5.35
C ARG A 385 -31.08 -2.49 4.87
N ARG A 386 -31.34 -2.98 3.65
CA ARG A 386 -30.57 -4.06 3.02
C ARG A 386 -29.13 -3.63 2.80
N TYR A 387 -28.91 -2.44 2.26
CA TYR A 387 -27.57 -1.89 2.04
C TYR A 387 -26.80 -1.71 3.35
N GLN A 388 -27.44 -1.18 4.40
CA GLN A 388 -26.81 -1.07 5.72
C GLN A 388 -26.36 -2.43 6.27
N THR A 389 -27.16 -3.49 6.06
CA THR A 389 -26.79 -4.86 6.46
C THR A 389 -25.55 -5.36 5.70
N ILE A 390 -25.44 -5.05 4.40
CA ILE A 390 -24.24 -5.34 3.59
C ILE A 390 -23.03 -4.58 4.14
N LEU A 391 -23.18 -3.28 4.42
CA LEU A 391 -22.08 -2.46 4.96
C LEU A 391 -21.58 -2.98 6.31
N ASP A 392 -22.48 -3.38 7.21
CA ASP A 392 -22.09 -3.95 8.50
C ASP A 392 -21.31 -5.25 8.35
N TYR A 393 -21.73 -6.11 7.40
CA TYR A 393 -20.98 -7.30 7.04
C TYR A 393 -19.58 -6.96 6.48
N CYS A 394 -19.50 -6.02 5.53
CA CYS A 394 -18.22 -5.60 4.95
C CYS A 394 -17.27 -5.02 6.02
N LYS A 395 -17.78 -4.20 6.96
CA LYS A 395 -16.99 -3.64 8.08
C LYS A 395 -16.46 -4.73 9.00
N LEU A 396 -17.27 -5.74 9.33
CA LEU A 396 -16.83 -6.85 10.17
C LEU A 396 -15.75 -7.67 9.48
N ALA A 397 -15.93 -7.92 8.19
CA ALA A 397 -15.03 -8.76 7.42
C ALA A 397 -13.70 -8.05 7.09
N SER A 398 -13.70 -6.73 6.88
CA SER A 398 -12.49 -5.94 6.59
C SER A 398 -11.50 -5.88 7.76
N ARG A 399 -11.98 -6.02 9.00
CA ARG A 399 -11.14 -6.12 10.22
C ARG A 399 -10.15 -7.28 10.20
N ARG A 400 -10.37 -8.29 9.34
CA ARG A 400 -9.50 -9.47 9.21
C ARG A 400 -8.43 -9.31 8.13
N LEU A 401 -8.48 -8.25 7.33
CA LEU A 401 -7.55 -8.02 6.22
C LEU A 401 -6.22 -7.46 6.73
N SER A 402 -5.14 -7.65 5.97
CA SER A 402 -3.87 -6.97 6.25
C SER A 402 -3.99 -5.46 5.99
N GLU A 403 -3.09 -4.68 6.56
CA GLU A 403 -3.07 -3.21 6.39
C GLU A 403 -3.03 -2.77 4.92
N SER A 404 -2.26 -3.46 4.08
CA SER A 404 -2.18 -3.21 2.64
C SER A 404 -3.48 -3.47 1.87
N GLN A 405 -4.41 -4.21 2.46
CA GLN A 405 -5.69 -4.60 1.86
C GLN A 405 -6.88 -3.82 2.44
N ARG A 406 -6.65 -2.94 3.40
CA ARG A 406 -7.69 -2.09 4.01
C ARG A 406 -7.71 -0.73 3.32
N PRO A 407 -8.87 -0.05 3.29
CA PRO A 407 -8.95 1.33 2.87
C PRO A 407 -7.94 2.17 3.65
N TRP A 408 -7.34 3.14 2.99
CA TRP A 408 -6.56 4.13 3.71
C TRP A 408 -7.52 4.94 4.59
N VAL A 409 -7.14 5.10 5.84
CA VAL A 409 -7.83 5.95 6.80
C VAL A 409 -6.80 6.99 7.22
N ALA A 410 -7.14 8.27 7.10
CA ALA A 410 -6.33 9.32 7.66
C ALA A 410 -6.15 9.01 9.15
N SER A 411 -4.89 8.95 9.62
CA SER A 411 -4.64 8.88 11.05
C SER A 411 -5.08 10.23 11.60
N ASP A 412 -6.31 10.30 12.11
CA ASP A 412 -6.71 11.39 12.99
C ASP A 412 -5.69 11.39 14.12
N SER A 413 -4.95 12.50 14.26
CA SER A 413 -4.30 12.81 15.51
C SER A 413 -5.38 12.76 16.59
N SER A 414 -5.29 11.77 17.50
CA SER A 414 -6.21 11.43 18.59
C SER A 414 -7.49 10.64 18.23
N SER A 415 -7.46 9.34 18.52
CA SER A 415 -8.58 8.61 19.11
C SER A 415 -7.95 7.67 20.14
N GLU A 416 -7.88 8.07 21.40
CA GLU A 416 -8.75 7.49 22.42
C GLU A 416 -8.83 5.96 22.26
N ASP A 417 -7.88 5.28 22.90
CA ASP A 417 -8.06 3.91 23.32
C ASP A 417 -9.39 3.82 24.05
N VAL A 418 -10.38 3.20 23.40
CA VAL A 418 -11.58 2.74 24.07
C VAL A 418 -11.14 1.64 25.03
N ASP A 419 -11.02 2.02 26.29
CA ASP A 419 -10.82 1.15 27.44
C ASP A 419 -12.03 0.20 27.53
N ASP A 420 -11.92 -0.95 26.88
CA ASP A 420 -12.86 -2.06 26.98
C ASP A 420 -12.40 -2.96 28.16
N SER A 421 -12.33 -2.36 29.34
CA SER A 421 -12.22 -3.09 30.59
C SER A 421 -13.62 -3.59 30.98
N PRO A 422 -13.84 -4.92 31.10
CA PRO A 422 -15.11 -5.42 31.58
C PRO A 422 -15.27 -5.05 33.05
N GLU A 423 -16.35 -4.33 33.38
CA GLU A 423 -16.82 -4.21 34.76
C GLU A 423 -17.13 -5.62 35.30
N GLU A 424 -16.24 -6.16 36.13
CA GLU A 424 -16.55 -7.27 37.02
C GLU A 424 -17.47 -6.75 38.15
N GLY A 425 -18.52 -7.52 38.43
CA GLY A 425 -19.58 -7.19 39.39
C GLY A 425 -19.29 -7.48 40.86
#